data_AF-A0A212T6X0-F1
#
_entry.id   AF-A0A212T6X0-F1
#
_cell.length_a   1.000
_cell.length_b   1.000
_cell.length_c   1.000
_cell.angle_alpha   90.00
_cell.angle_beta   90.00
_cell.angle_gamma   90.00
#
_symmetry.space_group_name_H-M   'P 1'
#
loop_
_entity.id
_entity.type
_entity.pdbx_description
1 polymer ?
#
loop_
_entity_poly.entity_id
_entity_poly.type
_entity_poly.pdbx_seq_one_letter_code
_entity_poly.pdbx_strand_id
1 'polypeptide(L)'
;MRFYEFKTFKPTSSTKPLTPPQARIKALKDQAKNAQAAVKAERARQKIQAGQQELTKVESTHKMQSNSFKAQYKMNNAYTAWMTAGTYGNFNDALAAALRKKKAGAIVVRIEDGNKVVVYSS
;
A
#
# COMPACT_ATOMS: atom_id res chain seq x y z
N MET A 1 58.92 -52.03 14.47
CA MET A 1 58.84 -50.57 14.76
C MET A 1 58.29 -49.89 13.52
N ARG A 2 57.16 -49.18 13.62
CA ARG A 2 56.47 -48.58 12.47
C ARG A 2 56.74 -47.08 12.46
N PHE A 3 57.54 -46.65 11.49
CA PHE A 3 57.92 -45.24 11.29
C PHE A 3 56.67 -44.44 10.89
N TYR A 4 56.37 -43.36 11.60
CA TYR A 4 55.34 -42.41 11.19
C TYR A 4 56.01 -41.28 10.39
N GLU A 5 55.69 -41.20 9.11
CA GLU A 5 56.14 -40.11 8.24
C GLU A 5 55.24 -38.88 8.41
N PHE A 6 55.86 -37.74 8.70
CA PHE A 6 55.20 -36.45 8.86
C PHE A 6 54.91 -35.86 7.48
N LYS A 7 53.64 -35.74 7.10
CA LYS A 7 53.25 -35.00 5.89
C LYS A 7 53.64 -33.53 6.06
N THR A 8 54.59 -33.07 5.26
CA THR A 8 55.00 -31.67 5.23
C THR A 8 53.84 -30.82 4.71
N PHE A 9 53.29 -29.98 5.59
CA PHE A 9 52.25 -29.01 5.26
C PHE A 9 52.80 -28.00 4.23
N LYS A 10 52.43 -28.17 2.96
CA LYS A 10 52.59 -27.08 1.99
C LYS A 10 51.48 -26.07 2.26
N PRO A 11 51.80 -24.81 2.62
CA PRO A 11 50.78 -23.80 2.77
C PRO A 11 50.17 -23.56 1.39
N THR A 12 48.88 -23.85 1.25
CA THR A 12 48.10 -23.46 0.08
C THR A 12 48.25 -21.95 -0.09
N SER A 13 48.42 -21.49 -1.32
CA SER A 13 48.72 -20.10 -1.71
C SER A 13 47.72 -19.04 -1.23
N SER A 14 46.70 -19.43 -0.45
CA SER A 14 45.64 -18.60 0.11
C SER A 14 45.92 -18.06 1.53
N THR A 15 46.99 -18.47 2.21
CA THR A 15 47.26 -18.09 3.62
C THR A 15 48.59 -17.37 3.83
N LYS A 16 49.05 -16.56 2.86
CA LYS A 16 50.10 -15.58 3.16
C LYS A 16 49.47 -14.44 3.99
N PRO A 17 49.97 -14.16 5.20
CA PRO A 17 49.53 -12.99 5.95
C PRO A 17 49.72 -11.74 5.10
N LEU A 18 48.67 -10.93 4.98
CA LEU A 18 48.75 -9.66 4.26
C LEU A 18 49.83 -8.81 4.93
N THR A 19 50.69 -8.19 4.12
CA THR A 19 51.59 -7.17 4.66
C THR A 19 50.75 -6.01 5.23
N PRO A 20 51.23 -5.25 6.22
CA PRO A 20 50.46 -4.16 6.82
C PRO A 20 49.83 -3.18 5.80
N PRO A 21 50.53 -2.80 4.70
CA PRO A 21 49.92 -2.00 3.62
C PRO A 21 48.78 -2.72 2.87
N GLN A 22 48.92 -4.01 2.58
CA GLN A 22 47.88 -4.79 1.88
C GLN A 22 46.63 -4.97 2.76
N ALA A 23 46.82 -5.14 4.08
CA ALA A 23 45.72 -5.21 5.04
C ALA A 23 44.92 -3.90 5.08
N ARG A 24 45.61 -2.75 5.04
CA ARG A 24 44.96 -1.42 4.98
C ARG A 24 44.13 -1.25 3.71
N ILE A 25 44.67 -1.60 2.54
CA ILE A 25 43.96 -1.52 1.27
C ILE A 25 42.73 -2.43 1.27
N LYS A 26 42.86 -3.65 1.82
CA LYS A 26 41.73 -4.57 1.97
C LYS A 26 40.64 -3.99 2.88
N ALA A 27 41.01 -3.44 4.04
CA ALA A 27 40.06 -2.82 4.97
C ALA A 27 39.29 -1.67 4.31
N LEU A 28 39.97 -0.82 3.53
CA LEU A 28 39.32 0.26 2.79
C LEU A 28 38.34 -0.25 1.73
N LYS A 29 38.71 -1.31 0.99
CA LYS A 29 37.81 -1.95 0.01
C LYS A 29 36.59 -2.57 0.68
N ASP A 30 36.78 -3.26 1.81
CA ASP A 30 35.70 -3.87 2.58
C ASP A 30 34.77 -2.77 3.14
N GLN A 31 35.32 -1.66 3.65
CA GLN A 31 34.55 -0.51 4.11
C GLN A 31 33.71 0.10 2.98
N ALA A 32 34.30 0.31 1.79
CA ALA A 32 33.59 0.84 0.63
C ALA A 32 32.44 -0.09 0.20
N LYS A 33 32.68 -1.41 0.17
CA LYS A 33 31.65 -2.40 -0.18
C LYS A 33 30.51 -2.42 0.84
N ASN A 34 30.83 -2.37 2.12
CA ASN A 34 29.84 -2.33 3.20
C ASN A 34 29.02 -1.03 3.15
N ALA A 35 29.66 0.11 2.91
CA ALA A 35 28.99 1.39 2.76
C ALA A 35 28.05 1.40 1.53
N GLN A 36 28.48 0.88 0.39
CA GLN A 36 27.64 0.75 -0.80
C GLN A 36 26.41 -0.15 -0.55
N ALA A 37 26.61 -1.28 0.12
CA ALA A 37 25.52 -2.18 0.48
C ALA A 37 24.51 -1.49 1.43
N ALA A 38 25.00 -0.76 2.44
CA ALA A 38 24.17 -0.01 3.37
C ALA A 38 23.34 1.08 2.67
N VAL A 39 23.96 1.86 1.78
CA VAL A 39 23.26 2.90 1.01
C VAL A 39 22.17 2.29 0.12
N LYS A 40 22.46 1.16 -0.55
CA LYS A 40 21.47 0.48 -1.38
C LYS A 40 20.30 -0.06 -0.54
N ALA A 41 20.58 -0.65 0.62
CA ALA A 41 19.56 -1.15 1.53
C ALA A 41 18.66 -0.02 2.06
N GLU A 42 19.25 1.13 2.42
CA GLU A 42 18.50 2.28 2.90
C GLU A 42 17.60 2.88 1.82
N ARG A 43 18.09 3.04 0.59
CA ARG A 43 17.25 3.45 -0.55
C ARG A 43 16.08 2.50 -0.80
N ALA A 44 16.31 1.19 -0.66
CA ALA A 44 15.24 0.20 -0.79
C ALA A 44 14.20 0.36 0.33
N ARG A 45 14.63 0.58 1.58
CA ARG A 45 13.73 0.87 2.71
C ARG A 45 12.91 2.13 2.50
N GLN A 46 13.53 3.22 2.05
CA GLN A 46 12.83 4.46 1.74
C GLN A 46 11.78 4.26 0.64
N LYS A 47 12.10 3.50 -0.41
CA LYS A 47 11.15 3.18 -1.47
C LYS A 47 9.96 2.35 -0.95
N ILE A 48 10.21 1.37 -0.09
CA ILE A 48 9.15 0.57 0.54
C ILE A 48 8.28 1.45 1.44
N GLN A 49 8.89 2.31 2.25
CA GLN A 49 8.17 3.23 3.13
C GLN A 49 7.30 4.21 2.34
N ALA A 50 7.84 4.81 1.28
CA ALA A 50 7.08 5.69 0.39
C ALA A 50 5.91 4.96 -0.26
N GLY A 51 6.12 3.73 -0.76
CA GLY A 51 5.06 2.90 -1.32
C GLY A 51 3.97 2.58 -0.28
N GLN A 52 4.36 2.25 0.95
CA GLN A 52 3.39 1.99 2.04
C GLN A 52 2.59 3.25 2.40
N GLN A 53 3.22 4.42 2.44
CA GLN A 53 2.52 5.69 2.69
C GLN A 53 1.50 6.00 1.59
N GLU A 54 1.85 5.76 0.33
CA GLU A 54 0.94 5.93 -0.79
C GLU A 54 -0.25 4.97 -0.71
N LEU A 55 0.00 3.69 -0.43
CA LEU A 55 -1.06 2.70 -0.21
C LEU A 55 -2.01 3.13 0.91
N THR A 56 -1.49 3.53 2.06
CA THR A 56 -2.32 4.03 3.18
C THR A 56 -3.16 5.25 2.80
N LYS A 57 -2.62 6.17 1.98
CA LYS A 57 -3.36 7.35 1.51
C LYS A 57 -4.50 6.95 0.56
N VAL A 58 -4.24 6.02 -0.35
CA VAL A 58 -5.25 5.50 -1.28
C VAL A 58 -6.34 4.77 -0.52
N GLU A 59 -5.99 3.89 0.42
CA GLU A 59 -6.94 3.19 1.28
C GLU A 59 -7.82 4.15 2.08
N SER A 60 -7.21 5.19 2.67
CA SER A 60 -7.94 6.22 3.43
C SER A 60 -8.93 6.98 2.54
N THR A 61 -8.51 7.33 1.32
CA THR A 61 -9.36 8.01 0.32
C THR A 61 -10.53 7.12 -0.10
N HIS A 62 -10.26 5.84 -0.39
CA HIS A 62 -11.29 4.85 -0.73
C HIS A 62 -12.29 4.63 0.40
N LYS A 63 -11.83 4.54 1.66
CA LYS A 63 -12.73 4.42 2.83
C LYS A 63 -13.62 5.66 3.00
N MET A 64 -13.08 6.86 2.78
CA MET A 64 -13.88 8.09 2.84
C MET A 64 -14.95 8.16 1.75
N GLN A 65 -14.65 7.70 0.53
CA GLN A 65 -15.63 7.66 -0.55
C GLN A 65 -16.68 6.56 -0.30
N SER A 66 -16.27 5.31 -0.09
CA SER A 66 -17.19 4.17 0.10
C SER A 66 -18.13 4.28 1.31
N ASN A 67 -17.76 5.03 2.35
CA ASN A 67 -18.63 5.24 3.52
C ASN A 67 -19.71 6.32 3.32
N SER A 68 -19.76 6.97 2.16
CA SER A 68 -20.80 7.95 1.86
C SER A 68 -21.89 7.33 0.99
N PHE A 69 -23.14 7.57 1.36
CA PHE A 69 -24.32 7.13 0.63
C PHE A 69 -25.14 8.34 0.22
N LYS A 70 -25.33 8.54 -1.08
CA LYS A 70 -26.10 9.64 -1.65
C LYS A 70 -27.49 9.16 -2.02
N ALA A 71 -28.50 9.65 -1.31
CA ALA A 71 -29.89 9.37 -1.66
C ALA A 71 -30.37 10.35 -2.74
N GLN A 72 -30.96 9.81 -3.81
CA GLN A 72 -31.46 10.57 -4.94
C GLN A 72 -32.87 10.14 -5.30
N TYR A 73 -33.62 11.03 -5.94
CA TYR A 73 -35.00 10.77 -6.32
C TYR A 73 -35.41 11.56 -7.57
N LYS A 74 -36.52 11.14 -8.19
CA LYS A 74 -37.24 11.92 -9.20
C LYS A 74 -38.70 12.05 -8.78
N MET A 75 -39.21 13.28 -8.68
CA MET A 75 -40.59 13.53 -8.22
C MET A 75 -41.63 13.18 -9.28
N ASN A 76 -41.77 14.03 -10.30
CA ASN A 76 -42.97 14.06 -11.13
C ASN A 76 -42.79 13.43 -12.51
N ASN A 77 -41.56 13.14 -12.92
CA ASN A 77 -41.27 12.60 -14.26
C ASN A 77 -39.98 11.76 -14.24
N ALA A 78 -40.00 10.58 -14.90
CA ALA A 78 -38.84 9.71 -15.04
C ALA A 78 -37.71 10.32 -15.89
N TYR A 79 -38.03 11.28 -16.78
CA TYR A 79 -37.08 11.93 -17.67
C TYR A 79 -36.38 13.16 -17.06
N THR A 80 -36.77 13.60 -15.86
CA THR A 80 -36.08 14.71 -15.19
C THR A 80 -34.74 14.26 -14.61
N ALA A 81 -33.84 15.22 -14.42
CA ALA A 81 -32.58 14.99 -13.70
C ALA A 81 -32.84 14.48 -12.27
N TRP A 82 -31.90 13.71 -11.75
CA TRP A 82 -31.95 13.21 -10.37
C TRP A 82 -31.78 14.37 -9.38
N MET A 83 -32.73 14.47 -8.45
CA MET A 83 -32.62 15.38 -7.31
C MET A 83 -31.89 14.66 -6.17
N THR A 84 -31.08 15.39 -5.40
CA THR A 84 -30.39 14.84 -4.22
C THR A 84 -31.22 15.09 -2.98
N ALA A 85 -31.54 14.04 -2.23
CA ALA A 85 -32.21 14.14 -0.93
C ALA A 85 -31.20 14.45 0.19
N GLY A 86 -29.99 13.90 0.08
CA GLY A 86 -28.88 14.13 1.02
C GLY A 86 -27.72 13.16 0.80
N THR A 87 -26.64 13.39 1.53
CA THR A 87 -25.48 12.49 1.63
C THR A 87 -25.36 12.03 3.09
N TYR A 88 -25.20 10.73 3.31
CA TYR A 88 -25.27 10.07 4.61
C TYR A 88 -24.03 9.22 4.85
N GLY A 89 -23.60 9.09 6.10
CA GLY A 89 -22.44 8.26 6.49
C GLY A 89 -22.74 6.76 6.64
N ASN A 90 -24.00 6.36 6.48
CA ASN A 90 -24.42 4.97 6.51
C ASN A 90 -25.61 4.73 5.56
N PHE A 91 -25.79 3.47 5.17
CA PHE A 91 -26.82 3.07 4.22
C PHE A 91 -28.24 3.22 4.77
N ASN A 92 -28.47 2.92 6.04
CA ASN A 92 -29.82 2.90 6.64
C ASN A 92 -30.44 4.31 6.70
N ASP A 93 -29.65 5.33 7.02
CA ASP A 93 -30.11 6.72 7.02
C ASP A 93 -30.41 7.21 5.59
N ALA A 94 -29.57 6.83 4.62
CA ALA A 94 -29.83 7.10 3.20
C ALA A 94 -31.11 6.41 2.73
N LEU A 95 -31.34 5.16 3.17
CA LEU A 95 -32.54 4.40 2.86
C LEU A 95 -33.78 5.03 3.47
N ALA A 96 -33.73 5.43 4.73
CA ALA A 96 -34.83 6.14 5.38
C ALA A 96 -35.18 7.44 4.63
N ALA A 97 -34.17 8.20 4.20
CA ALA A 97 -34.38 9.42 3.41
C ALA A 97 -34.96 9.15 2.01
N ALA A 98 -34.42 8.15 1.30
CA ALA A 98 -34.93 7.72 0.00
C ALA A 98 -36.40 7.29 0.11
N LEU A 99 -36.72 6.44 1.10
CA LEU A 99 -38.09 5.98 1.34
C LEU A 99 -39.04 7.11 1.74
N ARG A 100 -38.58 8.10 2.51
CA ARG A 100 -39.37 9.31 2.80
C ARG A 100 -39.73 10.07 1.52
N LYS A 101 -38.79 10.20 0.57
CA LYS A 101 -39.07 10.83 -0.73
C LYS A 101 -40.03 10.00 -1.58
N LYS A 102 -39.88 8.67 -1.60
CA LYS A 102 -40.83 7.76 -2.27
C LYS A 102 -42.24 7.90 -1.71
N LYS A 103 -42.39 7.91 -0.38
CA LYS A 103 -43.67 8.16 0.31
C LYS A 103 -44.25 9.56 0.02
N ALA A 104 -43.39 10.55 -0.22
CA ALA A 104 -43.79 11.91 -0.59
C ALA A 104 -44.17 12.06 -2.07
N GLY A 105 -44.21 10.97 -2.85
CA GLY A 105 -44.65 10.97 -4.25
C GLY A 105 -43.53 10.91 -5.28
N ALA A 106 -42.29 10.62 -4.88
CA ALA A 106 -41.24 10.35 -5.86
C ALA A 106 -41.52 9.06 -6.64
N ILE A 107 -41.45 9.12 -7.97
CA ILE A 107 -41.65 7.98 -8.88
C ILE A 107 -40.53 6.95 -8.72
N VAL A 108 -39.29 7.43 -8.57
CA VAL A 108 -38.13 6.57 -8.40
C VAL A 108 -37.17 7.19 -7.41
N VAL A 109 -36.60 6.34 -6.56
CA VAL A 109 -35.55 6.68 -5.62
C VAL A 109 -34.38 5.72 -5.79
N ARG A 110 -33.18 6.22 -5.58
CA ARG A 110 -31.97 5.40 -5.59
C ARG A 110 -30.98 5.87 -4.54
N ILE A 111 -30.07 4.98 -4.18
CA ILE A 111 -28.94 5.30 -3.32
C ILE A 111 -27.69 4.92 -4.08
N GLU A 112 -26.78 5.88 -4.21
CA GLU A 112 -25.44 5.66 -4.72
C GLU A 112 -24.47 5.58 -3.53
N ASP A 113 -23.51 4.66 -3.54
CA ASP A 113 -22.34 4.75 -2.66
C ASP A 113 -21.38 5.86 -3.15
N GLY A 114 -20.30 6.15 -2.42
CA GLY A 114 -19.35 7.16 -2.89
C GLY A 114 -18.44 6.72 -4.04
N ASN A 115 -18.52 5.46 -4.46
CA ASN A 115 -17.99 5.00 -5.74
C ASN A 115 -19.00 5.21 -6.89
N LYS A 116 -20.15 5.85 -6.61
CA LYS A 116 -21.27 6.10 -7.53
C LYS A 116 -21.96 4.82 -8.02
N VAL A 117 -21.79 3.72 -7.31
CA VAL A 117 -22.48 2.47 -7.57
C VAL A 117 -23.88 2.56 -6.98
N VAL A 118 -24.90 2.23 -7.78
CA VAL A 118 -26.28 2.18 -7.28
C VAL A 118 -26.43 0.95 -6.41
N VAL A 119 -26.51 1.16 -5.09
CA VAL A 119 -26.66 0.09 -4.09
C VAL A 119 -28.12 -0.20 -3.76
N TYR A 120 -29.03 0.72 -4.10
CA TYR A 120 -30.47 0.55 -3.94
C TYR A 120 -31.22 1.36 -4.99
N SER A 121 -32.33 0.82 -5.48
CA SER A 121 -33.24 1.45 -6.44
C SER A 121 -34.66 0.97 -6.16
N SER A 122 -35.64 1.86 -6.17
CA SER A 122 -37.06 1.53 -5.95
C SER A 122 -38.00 2.55 -6.56
#